data_AF-A0A3M1D3Q6-F1
#
_entry.id   AF-A0A3M1D3Q6-F1
#
_cell.length_a   1.000
_cell.length_b   1.000
_cell.length_c   1.000
_cell.angle_alpha   90.00
_cell.angle_beta   90.00
_cell.angle_gamma   90.00
#
_symmetry.space_group_name_H-M   'P 1'
#
loop_
_entity.id
_entity.type
_entity.pdbx_description
1 polymer ?
#
loop_
_entity_poly.entity_id
_entity_poly.type
_entity_poly.pdbx_seq_one_letter_code
_entity_poly.pdbx_strand_id
1 'polypeptide(L)'
;MGGGPTGDRLDTHNDTAFAVLAEEGEGGFSRVGAALVSAWEVGITDLARVLEPRLERDVKNRLTERLSDALVPTQQPLNDARRRFAEAVRTGLQAGLASGRLTDATAPPVAVLQGLGAEVAAGWVRTTDYMAPLWEALPSDDLAERFGAIGPRLQQLFDEEAARFADAMAALPQGHDLQNDIIDACDVWYQACSRGVEITVYDGRTILVEAGRLLPERT
;
A
#
# COMPACT_ATOMS: atom_id res chain seq x y z
N MET A 1 27.68 -50.26 -13.18
CA MET A 1 26.29 -49.87 -12.88
C MET A 1 26.34 -48.45 -12.33
N GLY A 2 25.86 -47.48 -13.11
CA GLY A 2 25.89 -46.07 -12.75
C GLY A 2 24.79 -45.74 -11.75
N GLY A 3 25.17 -45.12 -10.63
CA GLY A 3 24.24 -44.39 -9.77
C GLY A 3 24.07 -43.00 -10.36
N GLY A 4 22.87 -42.69 -10.86
CA GLY A 4 22.52 -41.36 -11.34
C GLY A 4 22.41 -40.37 -10.16
N PRO A 5 22.70 -39.07 -10.38
CA PRO A 5 22.57 -38.06 -9.34
C PRO A 5 21.09 -37.84 -9.02
N THR A 6 20.74 -37.83 -7.75
CA THR A 6 19.47 -37.35 -7.20
C THR A 6 19.34 -35.83 -7.32
N GLY A 7 19.38 -35.31 -8.55
CA GLY A 7 19.28 -33.87 -8.87
C GLY A 7 17.89 -33.42 -9.32
N ASP A 8 17.14 -34.26 -10.02
CA ASP A 8 16.00 -33.77 -10.84
C ASP A 8 14.68 -33.49 -10.10
N ARG A 9 14.56 -33.79 -8.80
CA ARG A 9 13.29 -33.63 -8.05
C ARG A 9 13.16 -32.31 -7.30
N LEU A 10 14.25 -31.58 -7.12
CA LEU A 10 14.29 -30.27 -6.47
C LEU A 10 14.11 -29.10 -7.45
N ASP A 11 14.23 -29.33 -8.76
CA ASP A 11 14.32 -28.24 -9.74
C ASP A 11 12.95 -27.71 -10.21
N THR A 12 11.96 -28.55 -10.53
CA THR A 12 10.72 -28.03 -11.17
C THR A 12 9.67 -27.48 -10.21
N HIS A 13 9.62 -27.99 -8.98
CA HIS A 13 8.58 -27.64 -8.02
C HIS A 13 8.84 -26.28 -7.34
N ASN A 14 10.11 -26.00 -7.04
CA ASN A 14 10.56 -24.74 -6.47
C ASN A 14 10.52 -23.61 -7.50
N ASP A 15 10.98 -23.85 -8.73
CA ASP A 15 10.93 -22.86 -9.81
C ASP A 15 9.52 -22.33 -10.07
N THR A 16 8.51 -23.21 -10.00
CA THR A 16 7.10 -22.82 -10.17
C THR A 16 6.58 -22.03 -8.96
N ALA A 17 6.91 -22.43 -7.73
CA ALA A 17 6.54 -21.70 -6.51
C ALA A 17 7.09 -20.27 -6.47
N PHE A 18 8.29 -20.06 -7.00
CA PHE A 18 8.91 -18.74 -7.04
C PHE A 18 8.37 -17.85 -8.16
N ALA A 19 7.95 -18.43 -9.30
CA ALA A 19 7.23 -17.68 -10.32
C ALA A 19 5.88 -17.15 -9.80
N VAL A 20 5.17 -17.97 -9.01
CA VAL A 20 3.91 -17.59 -8.35
C VAL A 20 4.11 -16.43 -7.37
N LEU A 21 5.18 -16.42 -6.56
CA LEU A 21 5.48 -15.29 -5.67
C LEU A 21 5.64 -13.96 -6.42
N ALA A 22 6.24 -13.98 -7.62
CA ALA A 22 6.42 -12.79 -8.44
C ALA A 22 5.09 -12.26 -9.00
N GLU A 23 4.25 -13.16 -9.52
CA GLU A 23 2.95 -12.83 -10.11
C GLU A 23 1.96 -12.30 -9.06
N GLU A 24 1.83 -13.00 -7.93
CA GLU A 24 0.98 -12.58 -6.82
C GLU A 24 1.46 -11.26 -6.19
N GLY A 25 2.79 -11.09 -6.12
CA GLY A 25 3.48 -9.84 -5.86
C GLY A 25 2.86 -8.64 -6.58
N GLU A 26 2.91 -8.68 -7.91
CA GLU A 26 2.49 -7.57 -8.76
C GLU A 26 0.99 -7.28 -8.69
N GLY A 27 0.17 -8.34 -8.69
CA GLY A 27 -1.28 -8.22 -8.61
C GLY A 27 -1.73 -7.59 -7.29
N GLY A 28 -1.02 -7.87 -6.22
CA GLY A 28 -1.38 -7.42 -4.89
C GLY A 28 -1.04 -5.95 -4.56
N PHE A 29 0.12 -5.44 -4.98
CA PHE A 29 0.42 -4.00 -4.88
C PHE A 29 -0.60 -3.15 -5.65
N SER A 30 -1.07 -3.67 -6.79
CA SER A 30 -2.10 -3.01 -7.59
C SER A 30 -3.43 -2.91 -6.83
N ARG A 31 -3.81 -3.95 -6.07
CA ARG A 31 -5.00 -3.96 -5.22
C ARG A 31 -4.91 -2.94 -4.07
N VAL A 32 -3.78 -2.90 -3.37
CA VAL A 32 -3.55 -1.95 -2.27
C VAL A 32 -3.56 -0.50 -2.78
N GLY A 33 -2.89 -0.23 -3.90
CA GLY A 33 -2.91 1.08 -4.54
C GLY A 33 -4.31 1.51 -5.00
N ALA A 34 -5.09 0.58 -5.56
CA ALA A 34 -6.47 0.84 -5.96
C ALA A 34 -7.37 1.16 -4.76
N ALA A 35 -7.18 0.48 -3.62
CA ALA A 35 -7.91 0.76 -2.38
C ALA A 35 -7.62 2.19 -1.88
N LEU A 36 -6.35 2.61 -1.89
CA LEU A 36 -5.94 3.98 -1.54
C LEU A 36 -6.63 5.02 -2.43
N VAL A 37 -6.54 4.85 -3.75
CA VAL A 37 -7.16 5.78 -4.73
C VAL A 37 -8.67 5.81 -4.57
N SER A 38 -9.32 4.65 -4.44
CA SER A 38 -10.78 4.56 -4.34
C SER A 38 -11.29 5.26 -3.07
N ALA A 39 -10.66 5.04 -1.92
CA ALA A 39 -11.04 5.69 -0.67
C ALA A 39 -10.86 7.21 -0.75
N TRP A 40 -9.79 7.67 -1.41
CA TRP A 40 -9.50 9.08 -1.64
C TRP A 40 -10.50 9.75 -2.59
N GLU A 41 -10.76 9.16 -3.75
CA GLU A 41 -11.68 9.70 -4.77
C GLU A 41 -13.10 9.89 -4.23
N VAL A 42 -13.57 8.94 -3.41
CA VAL A 42 -14.85 9.06 -2.71
C VAL A 42 -14.81 10.26 -1.74
N GLY A 43 -13.71 10.43 -1.02
CA GLY A 43 -13.50 11.55 -0.10
C GLY A 43 -13.52 12.91 -0.80
N ILE A 44 -12.78 13.06 -1.89
CA ILE A 44 -12.78 14.30 -2.68
C ILE A 44 -14.16 14.57 -3.26
N THR A 45 -14.83 13.56 -3.79
CA THR A 45 -16.16 13.73 -4.40
C THR A 45 -17.16 14.25 -3.37
N ASP A 46 -17.13 13.73 -2.15
CA ASP A 46 -18.00 14.21 -1.08
C ASP A 46 -17.62 15.60 -0.59
N LEU A 47 -16.33 15.88 -0.45
CA LEU A 47 -15.86 17.22 -0.14
C LEU A 47 -16.33 18.22 -1.22
N ALA A 48 -16.17 17.88 -2.49
CA ALA A 48 -16.62 18.69 -3.61
C ALA A 48 -18.13 18.96 -3.57
N ARG A 49 -18.97 17.98 -3.18
CA ARG A 49 -20.42 18.18 -2.99
C ARG A 49 -20.73 19.16 -1.87
N VAL A 50 -19.97 19.12 -0.77
CA VAL A 50 -20.14 20.05 0.36
C VAL A 50 -19.70 21.47 -0.03
N LEU A 51 -18.63 21.59 -0.81
CA LEU A 51 -18.03 22.86 -1.20
C LEU A 51 -18.69 23.51 -2.42
N GLU A 52 -19.26 22.73 -3.33
CA GLU A 52 -19.89 23.21 -4.58
C GLU A 52 -20.87 24.39 -4.38
N PRO A 53 -21.81 24.39 -3.41
CA PRO A 53 -22.70 25.53 -3.23
C PRO A 53 -22.00 26.80 -2.72
N ARG A 54 -20.75 26.67 -2.25
CA ARG A 54 -19.99 27.73 -1.56
C ARG A 54 -18.87 28.33 -2.42
N LEU A 55 -18.48 27.66 -3.50
CA LEU A 55 -17.35 28.07 -4.34
C LEU A 55 -17.78 28.66 -5.69
N GLU A 56 -17.01 29.63 -6.19
CA GLU A 56 -17.08 30.02 -7.60
C GLU A 56 -16.63 28.89 -8.51
N ARG A 57 -17.18 28.84 -9.73
CA ARG A 57 -16.94 27.75 -10.69
C ARG A 57 -15.45 27.54 -11.00
N ASP A 58 -14.68 28.62 -11.14
CA ASP A 58 -13.24 28.54 -11.43
C ASP A 58 -12.42 28.07 -10.23
N VAL A 59 -12.87 28.38 -9.01
CA VAL A 59 -12.25 27.91 -7.75
C VAL A 59 -12.53 26.43 -7.54
N LYS A 60 -13.74 25.97 -7.89
CA LYS A 60 -14.14 24.55 -7.84
C LYS A 60 -13.25 23.66 -8.72
N ASN A 61 -12.97 24.09 -9.95
CA ASN A 61 -12.14 23.32 -10.88
C ASN A 61 -10.70 23.18 -10.37
N ARG A 62 -10.09 24.29 -9.94
CA ARG A 62 -8.72 24.26 -9.38
C ARG A 62 -8.63 23.44 -8.11
N LEU A 63 -9.65 23.47 -7.26
CA LEU A 63 -9.69 22.67 -6.04
C LEU A 63 -9.77 21.17 -6.37
N THR A 64 -10.55 20.79 -7.38
CA THR A 64 -10.69 19.38 -7.80
C THR A 64 -9.38 18.85 -8.38
N GLU A 65 -8.73 19.61 -9.26
CA GLU A 65 -7.40 19.27 -9.81
C GLU A 65 -6.36 19.13 -8.68
N ARG A 66 -6.34 20.10 -7.75
CA ARG A 66 -5.44 20.08 -6.60
C ARG A 66 -5.67 18.85 -5.72
N LEU A 67 -6.92 18.55 -5.37
CA LEU A 67 -7.22 17.41 -4.52
C LEU A 67 -6.87 16.07 -5.21
N SER A 68 -7.10 15.96 -6.51
CA SER A 68 -6.69 14.78 -7.29
C SER A 68 -5.17 14.55 -7.21
N ASP A 69 -4.37 15.61 -7.37
CA ASP A 69 -2.91 15.51 -7.33
C ASP A 69 -2.35 15.33 -5.91
N ALA A 70 -3.13 15.71 -4.88
CA ALA A 70 -2.68 15.67 -3.50
C ALA A 70 -2.28 14.27 -3.03
N LEU A 71 -2.87 13.20 -3.58
CA LEU A 71 -2.56 11.82 -3.18
C LEU A 71 -1.32 11.24 -3.85
N VAL A 72 -0.87 11.81 -4.97
CA VAL A 72 0.28 11.31 -5.74
C VAL A 72 1.52 11.05 -4.86
N PRO A 73 1.89 11.94 -3.92
CA PRO A 73 3.04 11.70 -3.04
C PRO A 73 2.91 10.48 -2.13
N THR A 74 1.69 10.07 -1.78
CA THR A 74 1.37 8.88 -0.97
C THR A 74 1.27 7.63 -1.84
N GLN A 75 0.80 7.75 -3.08
CA GLN A 75 0.71 6.64 -4.02
C GLN A 75 2.07 6.21 -4.57
N GLN A 76 2.99 7.17 -4.76
CA GLN A 76 4.29 6.93 -5.40
C GLN A 76 5.11 5.83 -4.70
N PRO A 77 5.25 5.81 -3.35
CA PRO A 77 5.90 4.70 -2.63
C PRO A 77 5.35 3.31 -2.97
N LEU A 78 4.02 3.15 -3.10
CA LEU A 78 3.40 1.86 -3.45
C LEU A 78 3.79 1.43 -4.88
N ASN A 79 3.81 2.38 -5.81
CA ASN A 79 4.21 2.12 -7.20
C ASN A 79 5.70 1.74 -7.31
N ASP A 80 6.56 2.41 -6.55
CA ASP A 80 7.99 2.14 -6.52
C ASP A 80 8.30 0.83 -5.80
N ALA A 81 7.59 0.53 -4.70
CA ALA A 81 7.69 -0.74 -4.01
C ALA A 81 7.26 -1.92 -4.89
N ARG A 82 6.20 -1.78 -5.69
CA ARG A 82 5.81 -2.81 -6.68
C ARG A 82 6.96 -3.16 -7.63
N ARG A 83 7.65 -2.15 -8.16
CA ARG A 83 8.79 -2.36 -9.07
C ARG A 83 9.96 -3.04 -8.34
N ARG A 84 10.31 -2.54 -7.15
CA ARG A 84 11.36 -3.14 -6.30
C ARG A 84 11.04 -4.57 -5.89
N PHE A 85 9.77 -4.87 -5.61
CA PHE A 85 9.33 -6.20 -5.20
C PHE A 85 9.55 -7.22 -6.30
N ALA A 86 9.18 -6.91 -7.55
CA ALA A 86 9.41 -7.80 -8.68
C ALA A 86 10.91 -8.12 -8.88
N GLU A 87 11.78 -7.12 -8.71
CA GLU A 87 13.24 -7.31 -8.75
C GLU A 87 13.76 -8.10 -7.53
N ALA A 88 13.21 -7.83 -6.35
CA ALA A 88 13.55 -8.53 -5.12
C ALA A 88 13.17 -10.00 -5.17
N VAL A 89 12.01 -10.37 -5.74
CA VAL A 89 11.63 -11.78 -5.94
C VAL A 89 12.63 -12.48 -6.86
N ARG A 90 13.07 -11.84 -7.96
CA ARG A 90 14.10 -12.41 -8.84
C ARG A 90 15.43 -12.62 -8.13
N THR A 91 15.85 -11.64 -7.33
CA THR A 91 17.09 -11.71 -6.54
C THR A 91 17.00 -12.81 -5.47
N GLY A 92 15.87 -12.87 -4.76
CA GLY A 92 15.57 -13.90 -3.79
C GLY A 92 15.59 -15.30 -4.40
N LEU A 93 14.89 -15.49 -5.52
CA LEU A 93 14.90 -16.76 -6.26
C LEU A 93 16.34 -17.26 -6.52
N GLN A 94 17.23 -16.39 -7.02
CA GLN A 94 18.62 -16.78 -7.26
C GLN A 94 19.35 -17.19 -5.97
N ALA A 95 19.12 -16.47 -4.87
CA ALA A 95 19.68 -16.81 -3.56
C ALA A 95 19.11 -18.11 -2.98
N GLY A 96 17.81 -18.34 -3.15
CA GLY A 96 17.11 -19.55 -2.74
C GLY A 96 17.58 -20.79 -3.51
N LEU A 97 17.73 -20.68 -4.84
CA LEU A 97 18.28 -21.75 -5.68
C LEU A 97 19.73 -22.07 -5.31
N ALA A 98 20.56 -21.05 -5.06
CA ALA A 98 21.95 -21.26 -4.67
C ALA A 98 22.10 -21.90 -3.28
N SER A 99 21.20 -21.59 -2.34
CA SER A 99 21.28 -22.03 -0.93
C SER A 99 20.42 -23.26 -0.62
N GLY A 100 19.42 -23.56 -1.44
CA GLY A 100 18.37 -24.54 -1.18
C GLY A 100 17.37 -24.13 -0.09
N ARG A 101 17.33 -22.85 0.33
CA ARG A 101 16.48 -22.37 1.42
C ARG A 101 15.42 -21.38 0.96
N LEU A 102 14.17 -21.63 1.35
CA LEU A 102 13.04 -20.73 1.12
C LEU A 102 13.20 -19.38 1.82
N THR A 103 13.79 -19.36 3.02
CA THR A 103 14.07 -18.12 3.76
C THR A 103 14.96 -17.15 2.99
N ASP A 104 15.93 -17.68 2.23
CA ASP A 104 16.84 -16.86 1.43
C ASP A 104 16.12 -16.32 0.19
N ALA A 105 15.10 -17.05 -0.30
CA ALA A 105 14.26 -16.61 -1.40
C ALA A 105 13.27 -15.52 -1.01
N THR A 106 12.77 -15.56 0.22
CA THR A 106 11.73 -14.64 0.69
C THR A 106 12.30 -13.41 1.40
N ALA A 107 13.57 -13.45 1.84
CA ALA A 107 14.20 -12.33 2.53
C ALA A 107 14.22 -11.02 1.71
N PRO A 108 14.62 -11.00 0.42
CA PRO A 108 14.57 -9.76 -0.36
C PRO A 108 13.17 -9.16 -0.53
N PRO A 109 12.11 -9.90 -0.93
CA PRO A 109 10.77 -9.33 -1.03
C PRO A 109 10.22 -8.86 0.33
N VAL A 110 10.49 -9.60 1.41
CA VAL A 110 10.15 -9.16 2.78
C VAL A 110 10.80 -7.81 3.11
N ALA A 111 12.08 -7.62 2.74
CA ALA A 111 12.78 -6.36 2.96
C ALA A 111 12.20 -5.18 2.16
N VAL A 112 11.48 -5.41 1.06
CA VAL A 112 10.76 -4.34 0.34
C VAL A 112 9.50 -3.91 1.10
N LEU A 113 8.79 -4.88 1.69
CA LEU A 113 7.61 -4.59 2.51
C LEU A 113 8.02 -3.88 3.82
N GLN A 114 9.12 -4.32 4.41
CA GLN A 114 9.74 -3.68 5.57
C GLN A 114 10.30 -2.31 5.18
N GLY A 115 9.65 -1.24 5.63
CA GLY A 115 10.02 0.14 5.30
C GLY A 115 9.04 0.84 4.37
N LEU A 116 8.14 0.10 3.71
CA LEU A 116 7.06 0.69 2.92
C LEU A 116 6.17 1.61 3.77
N GLY A 117 5.89 1.22 5.02
CA GLY A 117 5.07 2.03 5.93
C GLY A 117 5.64 3.43 6.16
N ALA A 118 6.94 3.53 6.42
CA ALA A 118 7.61 4.82 6.61
C ALA A 118 7.58 5.69 5.33
N GLU A 119 7.79 5.09 4.16
CA GLU A 119 7.72 5.80 2.88
C GLU A 119 6.30 6.33 2.59
N VAL A 120 5.28 5.51 2.86
CA VAL A 120 3.86 5.89 2.72
C VAL A 120 3.50 7.02 3.69
N ALA A 121 3.91 6.95 4.95
CA ALA A 121 3.65 8.01 5.92
C ALA A 121 4.34 9.33 5.52
N ALA A 122 5.58 9.28 5.03
CA ALA A 122 6.26 10.45 4.50
C ALA A 122 5.54 11.02 3.26
N GLY A 123 4.95 10.15 2.43
CA GLY A 123 4.03 10.55 1.36
C GLY A 123 2.80 11.27 1.87
N TRP A 124 2.18 10.76 2.93
CA TRP A 124 0.99 11.35 3.53
C TRP A 124 1.25 12.73 4.15
N VAL A 125 2.42 12.93 4.75
CA VAL A 125 2.85 14.27 5.22
C VAL A 125 2.84 15.25 4.06
N ARG A 126 3.44 14.90 2.91
CA ARG A 126 3.42 15.75 1.72
C ARG A 126 2.01 15.98 1.17
N THR A 127 1.14 14.97 1.23
CA THR A 127 -0.29 15.12 0.91
C THR A 127 -0.96 16.15 1.83
N THR A 128 -0.71 16.07 3.13
CA THR A 128 -1.26 17.00 4.13
C THR A 128 -0.74 18.42 3.94
N ASP A 129 0.56 18.59 3.71
CA ASP A 129 1.20 19.88 3.43
C ASP A 129 0.61 20.53 2.16
N TYR A 130 0.35 19.73 1.14
CA TYR A 130 -0.26 20.21 -0.10
C TYR A 130 -1.68 20.76 0.12
N MET A 131 -2.36 20.27 1.16
CA MET A 131 -3.68 20.72 1.61
C MET A 131 -3.65 21.88 2.61
N ALA A 132 -2.47 22.34 3.07
CA ALA A 132 -2.33 23.40 4.08
C ALA A 132 -3.23 24.63 3.89
N PRO A 133 -3.40 25.19 2.67
CA PRO A 133 -4.28 26.35 2.48
C PRO A 133 -5.76 26.10 2.81
N LEU A 134 -6.24 24.85 2.71
CA LEU A 134 -7.59 24.49 3.16
C LEU A 134 -7.68 24.61 4.68
N TRP A 135 -6.67 24.10 5.38
CA TRP A 135 -6.62 24.06 6.84
C TRP A 135 -6.50 25.46 7.45
N GLU A 136 -5.68 26.33 6.86
CA GLU A 136 -5.50 27.74 7.29
C GLU A 136 -6.80 28.56 7.22
N ALA A 137 -7.76 28.17 6.37
CA ALA A 137 -9.03 28.85 6.21
C ALA A 137 -10.10 28.42 7.24
N LEU A 138 -9.79 27.44 8.09
CA LEU A 138 -10.72 26.88 9.06
C LEU A 138 -10.54 27.50 10.45
N PRO A 139 -11.60 27.55 11.27
CA PRO A 139 -11.52 28.08 12.62
C PRO A 139 -10.89 27.12 13.65
N SER A 140 -10.45 25.92 13.25
CA SER A 140 -9.97 24.86 14.15
C SER A 140 -8.75 24.12 13.60
N ASP A 141 -7.67 24.11 14.37
CA ASP A 141 -6.42 23.41 14.04
C ASP A 141 -6.48 21.88 14.26
N ASP A 142 -7.46 21.40 15.04
CA ASP A 142 -7.65 19.98 15.37
C ASP A 142 -7.87 19.10 14.12
N LEU A 143 -8.50 19.66 13.08
CA LEU A 143 -8.77 18.91 11.84
C LEU A 143 -7.48 18.61 11.06
N ALA A 144 -6.54 19.55 11.04
CA ALA A 144 -5.24 19.37 10.40
C ALA A 144 -4.41 18.32 11.15
N GLU A 145 -4.42 18.38 12.49
CA GLU A 145 -3.73 17.39 13.33
C GLU A 145 -4.32 15.98 13.13
N ARG A 146 -5.65 15.84 13.21
CA ARG A 146 -6.35 14.56 12.99
C ARG A 146 -6.09 13.99 11.61
N PHE A 147 -6.10 14.83 10.58
CA PHE A 147 -5.79 14.39 9.21
C PHE A 147 -4.32 13.99 9.05
N GLY A 148 -3.40 14.74 9.67
CA GLY A 148 -1.98 14.40 9.70
C GLY A 148 -1.70 13.07 10.41
N ALA A 149 -2.46 12.74 11.46
CA ALA A 149 -2.34 11.49 12.22
C ALA A 149 -2.68 10.22 11.41
N ILE A 150 -3.25 10.35 10.21
CA ILE A 150 -3.50 9.23 9.30
C ILE A 150 -2.18 8.64 8.78
N GLY A 151 -1.15 9.47 8.55
CA GLY A 151 0.15 9.00 8.08
C GLY A 151 0.77 7.95 9.01
N PRO A 152 0.95 8.23 10.31
CA PRO A 152 1.41 7.26 11.29
C PRO A 152 0.56 5.98 11.38
N ARG A 153 -0.78 6.09 11.22
CA ARG A 153 -1.67 4.92 11.20
C ARG A 153 -1.45 4.03 9.99
N LEU A 154 -1.24 4.64 8.81
CA LEU A 154 -0.87 3.90 7.60
C LEU A 154 0.48 3.22 7.78
N GLN A 155 1.47 3.90 8.35
CA GLN A 155 2.77 3.28 8.65
C GLN A 155 2.60 2.06 9.54
N GLN A 156 1.90 2.21 10.67
CA GLN A 156 1.67 1.11 11.60
C GLN A 156 1.02 -0.09 10.90
N LEU A 157 -0.02 0.15 10.10
CA LEU A 157 -0.68 -0.89 9.31
C LEU A 157 0.32 -1.64 8.41
N PHE A 158 1.10 -0.93 7.61
CA PHE A 158 2.05 -1.56 6.70
C PHE A 158 3.16 -2.31 7.43
N ASP A 159 3.67 -1.75 8.53
CA ASP A 159 4.72 -2.38 9.32
C ASP A 159 4.22 -3.68 10.00
N GLU A 160 3.00 -3.66 10.55
CA GLU A 160 2.36 -4.85 11.14
C GLU A 160 2.09 -5.95 10.11
N GLU A 161 1.53 -5.60 8.95
CA GLU A 161 1.23 -6.59 7.91
C GLU A 161 2.52 -7.11 7.24
N ALA A 162 3.56 -6.28 7.08
CA ALA A 162 4.86 -6.75 6.63
C ALA A 162 5.49 -7.77 7.60
N ALA A 163 5.35 -7.56 8.91
CA ALA A 163 5.80 -8.52 9.92
C ALA A 163 5.02 -9.84 9.84
N ARG A 164 3.68 -9.79 9.72
CA ARG A 164 2.85 -10.99 9.55
C ARG A 164 3.16 -11.76 8.28
N PHE A 165 3.41 -11.06 7.18
CA PHE A 165 3.84 -11.68 5.93
C PHE A 165 5.20 -12.38 6.12
N ALA A 166 6.17 -11.73 6.76
CA ALA A 166 7.46 -12.34 7.05
C ALA A 166 7.33 -13.62 7.89
N ASP A 167 6.50 -13.59 8.93
CA ASP A 167 6.21 -14.75 9.77
C ASP A 167 5.54 -15.88 8.98
N ALA A 168 4.56 -15.55 8.13
CA ALA A 168 3.89 -16.51 7.25
C ALA A 168 4.89 -17.18 6.29
N MET A 169 5.73 -16.39 5.61
CA MET A 169 6.74 -16.91 4.68
C MET A 169 7.80 -17.76 5.37
N ALA A 170 8.16 -17.46 6.63
CA ALA A 170 9.10 -18.24 7.41
C ALA A 170 8.51 -19.59 7.89
N ALA A 171 7.19 -19.67 8.04
CA ALA A 171 6.48 -20.86 8.50
C ALA A 171 6.06 -21.81 7.36
N LEU A 172 6.27 -21.43 6.10
CA LEU A 172 5.85 -22.21 4.93
C LEU A 172 6.45 -23.63 4.95
N PRO A 173 5.62 -24.68 4.83
CA PRO A 173 6.11 -26.04 4.76
C PRO A 173 6.83 -26.26 3.43
N GLN A 174 8.00 -26.92 3.45
CA GLN A 174 8.72 -27.31 2.22
C GLN A 174 8.12 -28.55 1.52
N GLY A 175 6.79 -28.67 1.55
CA GLY A 175 6.01 -29.80 1.04
C GLY A 175 5.43 -29.57 -0.37
N HIS A 176 4.53 -30.48 -0.79
CA HIS A 176 4.03 -30.55 -2.17
C HIS A 176 3.07 -29.43 -2.62
N ASP A 177 2.68 -28.52 -1.72
CA ASP A 177 1.72 -27.45 -2.02
C ASP A 177 2.22 -26.04 -1.69
N LEU A 178 3.54 -25.85 -1.80
CA LEU A 178 4.20 -24.56 -1.51
C LEU A 178 3.64 -23.40 -2.36
N GLN A 179 3.12 -23.69 -3.56
CA GLN A 179 2.50 -22.69 -4.43
C GLN A 179 1.25 -22.09 -3.80
N ASN A 180 0.29 -22.92 -3.36
CA ASN A 180 -0.93 -22.43 -2.75
C ASN A 180 -0.64 -21.71 -1.44
N ASP A 181 0.31 -22.22 -0.64
CA ASP A 181 0.66 -21.57 0.63
C ASP A 181 1.26 -20.16 0.40
N ILE A 182 2.05 -19.97 -0.68
CA ILE A 182 2.56 -18.65 -1.09
C ILE A 182 1.41 -17.73 -1.56
N ILE A 183 0.50 -18.25 -2.38
CA ILE A 183 -0.67 -17.50 -2.87
C ILE A 183 -1.50 -17.02 -1.68
N ASP A 184 -1.79 -17.90 -0.73
CA ASP A 184 -2.57 -17.59 0.46
C ASP A 184 -1.88 -16.52 1.33
N ALA A 185 -0.57 -16.65 1.57
CA ALA A 185 0.19 -15.65 2.35
C ALA A 185 0.18 -14.27 1.68
N CYS A 186 0.37 -14.23 0.37
CA CYS A 186 0.27 -13.04 -0.46
C CYS A 186 -1.14 -12.43 -0.37
N ASP A 187 -2.18 -13.21 -0.63
CA ASP A 187 -3.57 -12.74 -0.66
C ASP A 187 -4.01 -12.18 0.70
N VAL A 188 -3.65 -12.85 1.80
CA VAL A 188 -3.90 -12.36 3.17
C VAL A 188 -3.26 -10.98 3.38
N TRP A 189 -2.00 -10.80 2.98
CA TRP A 189 -1.31 -9.50 3.12
C TRP A 189 -2.00 -8.39 2.33
N TYR A 190 -2.29 -8.63 1.04
CA TYR A 190 -2.92 -7.60 0.19
C TYR A 190 -4.32 -7.25 0.66
N GLN A 191 -5.13 -8.23 1.08
CA GLN A 191 -6.47 -7.99 1.60
C GLN A 191 -6.43 -7.19 2.91
N ALA A 192 -5.54 -7.55 3.84
CA ALA A 192 -5.39 -6.85 5.11
C ALA A 192 -4.96 -5.40 4.90
N CYS A 193 -3.95 -5.18 4.06
CA CYS A 193 -3.50 -3.83 3.71
C CYS A 193 -4.59 -3.03 3.00
N SER A 194 -5.26 -3.60 1.99
CA SER A 194 -6.30 -2.89 1.22
C SER A 194 -7.44 -2.44 2.12
N ARG A 195 -7.96 -3.35 2.95
CA ARG A 195 -9.05 -3.04 3.89
C ARG A 195 -8.61 -2.06 4.99
N GLY A 196 -7.39 -2.21 5.51
CA GLY A 196 -6.85 -1.31 6.52
C GLY A 196 -6.66 0.12 5.98
N VAL A 197 -6.19 0.24 4.74
CA VAL A 197 -6.08 1.50 4.00
C VAL A 197 -7.45 2.13 3.82
N GLU A 198 -8.44 1.38 3.34
CA GLU A 198 -9.81 1.88 3.20
C GLU A 198 -10.34 2.45 4.50
N ILE A 199 -10.25 1.71 5.61
CA ILE A 199 -10.72 2.17 6.93
C ILE A 199 -9.98 3.44 7.37
N THR A 200 -8.67 3.47 7.22
CA THR A 200 -7.81 4.55 7.71
C THR A 200 -8.00 5.82 6.89
N VAL A 201 -8.09 5.71 5.56
CA VAL A 201 -8.29 6.85 4.65
C VAL A 201 -9.75 7.32 4.66
N TYR A 202 -10.72 6.44 4.91
CA TYR A 202 -12.12 6.82 5.08
C TYR A 202 -12.33 7.77 6.27
N ASP A 203 -11.59 7.57 7.36
CA ASP A 203 -11.57 8.53 8.47
C ASP A 203 -11.07 9.90 7.99
N GLY A 204 -10.03 9.92 7.15
CA GLY A 204 -9.58 11.12 6.43
C GLY A 204 -10.65 11.78 5.58
N ARG A 205 -11.44 11.00 4.83
CA ARG A 205 -12.63 11.51 4.11
C ARG A 205 -13.60 12.20 5.06
N THR A 206 -13.86 11.63 6.23
CA THR A 206 -14.81 12.20 7.19
C THR A 206 -14.30 13.52 7.75
N ILE A 207 -13.01 13.59 8.08
CA ILE A 207 -12.34 14.83 8.52
C ILE A 207 -12.41 15.92 7.44
N LEU A 208 -12.15 15.56 6.17
CA LEU A 208 -12.26 16.48 5.04
C LEU A 208 -13.68 17.03 4.87
N VAL A 209 -14.69 16.16 4.95
CA VAL A 209 -16.09 16.57 4.87
C VAL A 209 -16.49 17.49 6.03
N GLU A 210 -16.01 17.21 7.24
CA GLU A 210 -16.20 18.05 8.43
C GLU A 210 -15.60 19.45 8.22
N ALA A 211 -14.35 19.51 7.75
CA ALA A 211 -13.68 20.75 7.39
C ALA A 211 -14.48 21.56 6.36
N GLY A 212 -14.96 20.91 5.29
CA GLY A 212 -15.77 21.57 4.27
C GLY A 212 -17.04 22.22 4.81
N ARG A 213 -17.67 21.63 5.85
CA ARG A 213 -18.89 22.15 6.48
C ARG A 213 -18.65 23.42 7.30
N LEU A 214 -17.45 23.60 7.85
CA LEU A 214 -17.09 24.77 8.67
C LEU A 214 -16.82 26.04 7.84
N LEU A 215 -16.59 25.90 6.54
CA LEU A 215 -16.36 27.06 5.68
C LEU A 215 -17.63 27.93 5.57
N PRO A 216 -17.51 29.26 5.56
CA PRO A 216 -18.66 30.17 5.50
C PRO A 216 -19.44 30.02 4.19
N GLU A 217 -20.76 30.26 4.24
CA GLU A 217 -21.60 30.36 3.05
C GLU A 217 -21.32 31.67 2.29
N ARG A 218 -21.60 31.70 0.99
CA ARG A 218 -21.46 32.93 0.19
C ARG A 218 -22.50 33.94 0.66
N THR A 219 -22.06 35.08 1.17
CA THR A 219 -22.89 36.30 1.32
C THR A 219 -23.25 36.89 -0.02
#